data_AF-A0A1E7RKE6-F1
#
_entry.id   AF-A0A1E7RKE6-F1
#
_cell.length_a   1.000
_cell.length_b   1.000
_cell.length_c   1.000
_cell.angle_alpha   90.00
_cell.angle_beta   90.00
_cell.angle_gamma   90.00
#
_symmetry.space_group_name_H-M   'P 1'
#
loop_
_entity.id
_entity.type
_entity.pdbx_description
1 polymer ?
#
loop_
_entity_poly.entity_id
_entity_poly.type
_entity_poly.pdbx_seq_one_letter_code
_entity_poly.pdbx_strand_id
1 'polypeptide(L)'
;MLARLVQEWALRKSVTPAQLALAWLGTVKPWIVQVPGTTNIVHLQQNVAAASVSFTDAELAERKAGLQAVHINGERLPPPVLNSTGVEAPTRP
;
A
#
# COMPACT_ATOMS: atom_id res chain seq x y z
N MET A 1 -4.79 9.94 -11.02
CA MET A 1 -4.88 9.89 -9.54
C MET A 1 -4.58 8.47 -9.08
N LEU A 2 -3.78 8.28 -8.01
CA LEU A 2 -3.40 6.95 -7.49
C LEU A 2 -4.60 6.02 -7.27
N ALA A 3 -5.65 6.53 -6.62
CA ALA A 3 -6.84 5.74 -6.29
C ALA A 3 -7.48 5.08 -7.53
N ARG A 4 -7.49 5.78 -8.69
CA ARG A 4 -8.05 5.24 -9.92
C ARG A 4 -7.25 4.04 -10.44
N LEU A 5 -5.92 4.13 -10.41
CA LEU A 5 -5.05 3.02 -10.80
C LEU A 5 -5.31 1.79 -9.91
N VAL A 6 -5.42 1.99 -8.59
CA VAL A 6 -5.73 0.90 -7.64
C VAL A 6 -7.08 0.26 -7.96
N GLN A 7 -8.12 1.07 -8.25
CA GLN A 7 -9.46 0.57 -8.59
C GLN A 7 -9.46 -0.22 -9.90
N GLU A 8 -8.78 0.26 -10.93
CA GLU A 8 -8.68 -0.43 -12.22
C GLU A 8 -7.99 -1.80 -12.09
N TRP A 9 -6.93 -1.89 -11.28
CA TRP A 9 -6.26 -3.16 -11.01
C TRP A 9 -7.10 -4.11 -10.14
N ALA A 10 -7.83 -3.57 -9.16
CA ALA A 10 -8.72 -4.34 -8.30
C ALA A 10 -9.83 -5.00 -9.13
N LEU A 11 -10.43 -4.24 -10.06
CA LEU A 11 -11.41 -4.75 -11.03
C LEU A 11 -10.81 -5.82 -11.95
N ARG A 12 -9.61 -5.60 -12.50
CA ARG A 12 -8.92 -6.56 -13.38
C ARG A 12 -8.66 -7.90 -12.70
N LYS A 13 -8.32 -7.89 -11.41
CA LYS A 13 -8.05 -9.10 -10.62
C LYS A 13 -9.29 -9.66 -9.92
N SER A 14 -10.45 -9.01 -10.04
CA SER A 14 -11.69 -9.36 -9.33
C SER A 14 -11.52 -9.43 -7.80
N VAL A 15 -10.75 -8.48 -7.24
CA VAL A 15 -10.47 -8.39 -5.80
C VAL A 15 -10.83 -7.01 -5.26
N THR A 16 -10.88 -6.89 -3.94
CA THR A 16 -11.07 -5.56 -3.32
C THR A 16 -9.78 -4.73 -3.40
N PRO A 17 -9.87 -3.39 -3.39
CA PRO A 17 -8.69 -2.52 -3.33
C PRO A 17 -7.79 -2.82 -2.12
N ALA A 18 -8.38 -3.20 -0.99
CA ALA A 18 -7.65 -3.60 0.21
C ALA A 18 -6.86 -4.89 -0.02
N GLN A 19 -7.49 -5.91 -0.62
CA GLN A 19 -6.82 -7.15 -1.00
C GLN A 19 -5.69 -6.91 -1.98
N LEU A 20 -5.91 -6.08 -2.99
CA LEU A 20 -4.90 -5.74 -3.99
C LEU A 20 -3.68 -5.06 -3.34
N ALA A 21 -3.89 -4.13 -2.42
CA ALA A 21 -2.82 -3.43 -1.72
C ALA A 21 -1.97 -4.40 -0.88
N LEU A 22 -2.63 -5.32 -0.16
CA LEU A 22 -1.93 -6.33 0.63
C LEU A 22 -1.20 -7.33 -0.26
N ALA A 23 -1.83 -7.84 -1.32
CA ALA A 23 -1.16 -8.71 -2.27
C ALA A 23 0.07 -8.04 -2.91
N TRP A 24 -0.06 -6.76 -3.27
CA TRP A 24 1.02 -6.00 -3.88
C TRP A 24 2.26 -5.88 -3.03
N LEU A 25 2.09 -5.62 -1.73
CA LEU A 25 3.24 -5.40 -0.87
C LEU A 25 3.93 -6.74 -0.50
N GLY A 26 3.22 -7.87 -0.60
CA GLY A 26 3.80 -9.22 -0.49
C GLY A 26 4.69 -9.62 -1.68
N THR A 27 4.46 -9.05 -2.87
CA THR A 27 5.27 -9.33 -4.07
C THR A 27 6.60 -8.58 -4.14
N VAL A 28 6.84 -7.61 -3.25
CA VAL A 28 8.02 -6.73 -3.37
C VAL A 28 9.31 -7.47 -3.06
N LYS A 29 9.35 -8.27 -1.98
CA LYS A 29 10.47 -9.15 -1.62
C LYS A 29 9.93 -10.33 -0.80
N PRO A 30 10.52 -11.54 -0.91
CA PRO A 30 9.99 -12.74 -0.27
C PRO A 30 10.03 -12.72 1.27
N TRP A 31 10.78 -11.81 1.88
CA TRP A 31 10.86 -11.65 3.34
C TRP A 31 9.99 -10.53 3.91
N ILE A 32 9.17 -9.87 3.09
CA ILE A 32 8.25 -8.83 3.56
C ILE A 32 6.98 -9.50 4.07
N VAL A 33 6.76 -9.42 5.38
CA VAL A 33 5.54 -9.89 6.04
C VAL A 33 4.63 -8.71 6.34
N GLN A 34 3.34 -8.87 6.07
CA GLN A 34 2.35 -7.86 6.38
C GLN A 34 1.66 -8.17 7.69
N VAL A 35 1.43 -7.14 8.48
CA VAL A 35 0.73 -7.23 9.76
C VAL A 35 -0.54 -6.37 9.71
N PRO A 36 -1.53 -6.74 8.88
CA PRO A 36 -2.73 -5.94 8.75
C PRO A 36 -3.60 -6.10 10.00
N GLY A 37 -3.76 -5.00 10.76
CA GLY A 37 -4.67 -4.94 11.90
C GLY A 37 -6.10 -4.61 11.47
N THR A 38 -7.09 -5.28 12.06
CA THR A 38 -8.51 -4.95 11.87
C THR A 38 -9.32 -5.37 13.10
N THR A 39 -10.38 -4.60 13.40
CA THR A 39 -11.40 -4.95 14.39
C THR A 39 -12.68 -5.51 13.75
N ASN A 40 -12.76 -5.51 12.41
CA ASN A 40 -13.91 -6.00 11.65
C ASN A 40 -13.62 -7.37 11.04
N ILE A 41 -14.53 -8.33 11.25
CA ILE A 41 -14.41 -9.71 10.77
C ILE A 41 -14.42 -9.82 9.23
N VAL A 42 -15.18 -8.97 8.54
CA VAL A 42 -15.23 -8.94 7.07
C VAL A 42 -13.88 -8.50 6.51
N HIS A 43 -13.27 -7.48 7.14
CA HIS A 43 -11.92 -7.05 6.76
C HIS A 43 -10.88 -8.12 7.06
N LEU A 44 -11.04 -8.89 8.15
CA LEU A 44 -10.15 -10.02 8.44
C LEU A 44 -10.20 -11.05 7.30
N GLN A 45 -11.40 -11.43 6.86
CA GLN A 45 -11.59 -12.35 5.75
C GLN A 45 -10.96 -11.82 4.45
N GLN A 46 -11.13 -10.52 4.18
CA GLN A 46 -10.48 -9.87 3.03
C GLN A 46 -8.96 -9.90 3.13
N ASN A 47 -8.39 -9.57 4.30
CA ASN A 47 -6.94 -9.57 4.52
C ASN A 47 -6.33 -10.96 4.30
N VAL A 48 -7.00 -12.01 4.79
CA VAL A 48 -6.56 -13.40 4.58
C VAL A 48 -6.63 -13.78 3.11
N ALA A 49 -7.74 -13.45 2.43
CA ALA A 49 -7.92 -13.75 1.02
C ALA A 49 -6.93 -12.99 0.09
N ALA A 50 -6.31 -11.91 0.56
CA ALA A 50 -5.26 -11.20 -0.19
C ALA A 50 -4.03 -12.07 -0.47
N ALA A 51 -3.74 -13.06 0.38
CA ALA A 51 -2.61 -13.98 0.20
C ALA A 51 -2.76 -14.88 -1.05
N SER A 52 -4.00 -15.08 -1.53
CA SER A 52 -4.29 -15.89 -2.71
C SER A 52 -4.14 -15.13 -4.03
N VAL A 53 -3.84 -13.82 -3.97
CA VAL A 53 -3.74 -12.96 -5.15
C VAL A 53 -2.30 -12.96 -5.66
N SER A 54 -2.09 -13.56 -6.82
CA SER A 54 -0.78 -13.63 -7.47
C SER A 54 -0.67 -12.67 -8.65
N PHE A 55 0.57 -12.21 -8.88
CA PHE A 55 0.93 -11.38 -10.02
C PHE A 55 1.98 -12.09 -10.86
N THR A 56 1.87 -11.96 -12.17
CA THR A 56 2.93 -12.33 -13.11
C THR A 56 3.99 -11.24 -13.18
N ASP A 57 5.20 -11.56 -13.63
CA ASP A 57 6.27 -10.57 -13.79
C ASP A 57 5.89 -9.44 -14.74
N ALA A 58 5.12 -9.75 -15.79
CA ALA A 58 4.59 -8.76 -16.73
C ALA A 58 3.63 -7.78 -16.03
N GLU A 59 2.72 -8.28 -15.20
CA GLU A 59 1.79 -7.44 -14.44
C GLU A 59 2.52 -6.58 -13.39
N LEU A 60 3.56 -7.13 -12.75
CA LEU A 60 4.39 -6.38 -11.81
C LEU A 60 5.11 -5.22 -12.51
N ALA A 61 5.61 -5.44 -13.72
CA ALA A 61 6.24 -4.41 -14.55
C ALA A 61 5.23 -3.35 -15.01
N GLU A 62 4.06 -3.76 -15.53
CA GLU A 62 3.00 -2.86 -15.97
C GLU A 62 2.53 -1.95 -14.83
N ARG A 63 2.27 -2.55 -13.66
CA ARG A 63 1.91 -1.79 -12.46
C ARG A 63 2.98 -0.78 -12.10
N LYS A 64 4.26 -1.19 -12.08
CA LYS A 64 5.36 -0.30 -11.70
C LYS A 64 5.42 0.91 -12.63
N ALA A 65 5.24 0.70 -13.93
CA ALA A 65 5.14 1.77 -14.91
C ALA A 65 3.93 2.69 -14.64
N GLY A 66 2.75 2.09 -14.38
CA GLY A 66 1.54 2.84 -14.04
C GLY A 66 1.70 3.69 -12.78
N LEU A 67 2.40 3.20 -11.76
CA LEU A 67 2.67 3.93 -10.52
C LEU A 67 3.63 5.11 -10.74
N GLN A 68 4.65 4.95 -11.60
CA GLN A 68 5.59 6.04 -11.92
C GLN A 68 4.94 7.18 -12.71
N ALA A 69 3.86 6.89 -13.46
CA ALA A 69 3.09 7.91 -14.16
C ALA A 69 2.15 8.70 -13.22
N VAL A 70 1.97 8.28 -11.96
CA VAL A 70 1.11 8.98 -11.00
C VAL A 70 1.84 10.21 -10.44
N HIS A 71 1.33 11.39 -10.76
CA HIS A 71 1.78 12.63 -10.13
C HIS A 71 1.32 12.68 -8.66
N ILE A 72 2.28 12.75 -7.73
CA ILE A 72 2.01 12.87 -6.29
C ILE A 72 1.88 14.37 -5.96
N ASN A 73 0.69 14.77 -5.51
CA ASN A 73 0.41 16.14 -5.11
C ASN A 73 0.38 16.27 -3.59
N GLY A 74 1.12 17.23 -3.04
CA GLY A 74 1.10 17.60 -1.63
C GLY A 74 2.24 17.02 -0.77
N GLU A 75 2.49 17.66 0.37
CA GLU A 75 3.42 17.19 1.39
C GLU A 75 2.76 16.12 2.28
N ARG A 76 3.53 15.13 2.76
CA ARG A 76 3.00 14.03 3.61
C ARG A 76 2.36 14.54 4.91
N LEU A 77 2.86 15.66 5.42
CA LEU A 77 2.41 16.32 6.64
C LEU A 77 2.38 17.83 6.40
N PRO A 78 1.52 18.59 7.12
CA PRO A 78 1.61 20.04 7.13
C PRO A 78 3.01 20.50 7.58
N PRO A 79 3.55 21.62 7.05
CA PRO A 79 4.90 22.08 7.35
C PRO A 79 5.24 22.16 8.86
N PRO A 80 4.33 22.61 9.75
CA PRO A 80 4.62 22.66 11.19
C PRO A 80 4.84 21.29 11.83
N VAL A 81 4.14 20.26 11.33
CA VAL A 81 4.24 18.88 11.84
C VAL A 81 5.48 18.21 11.27
N LEU A 82 5.80 18.45 10.00
CA LEU A 82 7.01 17.93 9.37
C LEU A 82 8.29 18.43 10.07
N ASN A 83 8.32 19.70 10.49
CA ASN A 83 9.45 20.31 11.20
C ASN A 83 9.66 19.77 12.62
N SER A 84 8.63 19.17 13.24
CA SER A 84 8.71 18.59 14.59
C SER A 84 8.96 17.07 14.57
N THR A 85 8.63 16.39 13.46
CA THR A 85 8.94 14.98 13.25
C THR A 85 10.36 14.82 12.69
N GLY A 86 11.35 14.73 13.57
CA GLY A 86 12.76 14.60 13.18
C GLY A 86 13.75 15.25 14.16
N VAL A 87 13.26 15.93 15.20
CA VAL A 87 14.09 16.48 16.27
C VAL A 87 14.30 15.38 17.32
N GLU A 88 15.56 15.01 17.58
CA GLU A 88 15.95 14.11 18.67
C GLU A 88 15.30 14.59 19.97
N ALA A 89 14.76 13.65 20.78
CA ALA A 89 14.17 14.01 22.07
C ALA A 89 15.22 14.80 22.89
N PRO A 90 14.88 15.97 23.45
CA PRO A 90 15.82 16.73 24.25
C PRO A 90 16.31 15.85 25.40
N THR A 91 17.63 15.73 25.56
CA THR A 91 18.24 14.93 26.62
C THR A 91 17.70 15.41 27.96
N ARG A 92 17.06 14.50 28.71
CA ARG A 92 16.53 14.79 30.04
C ARG A 92 17.67 15.29 30.94
N PRO A 93 17.47 16.34 31.75
CA PRO A 93 18.46 16.84 32.70
C PRO A 93 18.86 15.78 33.73
#